data_AF-A0A2E7BKK3-F1
#
_entry.id   AF-A0A2E7BKK3-F1
#
_cell.length_a   1.000
_cell.length_b   1.000
_cell.length_c   1.000
_cell.angle_alpha   90.00
_cell.angle_beta   90.00
_cell.angle_gamma   90.00
#
_symmetry.space_group_name_H-M   'P 1'
#
loop_
_entity.id
_entity.type
_entity.pdbx_description
1 polymer ?
#
loop_
_entity_poly.entity_id
_entity_poly.type
_entity_poly.pdbx_seq_one_letter_code
_entity_poly.pdbx_strand_id
1 'polypeptide(L)'
;MMALRIFVAWGERPWWMNLVFCFCLFMTFVYMPFDMLWKPVSEDQEVWFGLTLHGWDAKLTEPLHWFIYGAGAYGFWRMRPWMWPWGAVYASQVAVSMFVWNVIEGLPAYGLVSFAVFMVPTYLLYRSREHFCLD
;
A
#
# COMPACT_ATOMS: atom_id res chain seq x y z
N MET A 1 21.42 2.68 -24.44
CA MET A 1 20.76 3.91 -23.93
C MET A 1 19.53 3.63 -23.05
N MET A 2 18.58 2.77 -23.45
CA MET A 2 17.37 2.48 -22.65
C MET A 2 17.67 1.84 -21.28
N ALA A 3 18.55 0.83 -21.25
CA ALA A 3 18.96 0.18 -19.99
C ALA A 3 19.60 1.18 -18.99
N LEU A 4 20.45 2.09 -19.48
CA LEU A 4 21.06 3.14 -18.64
C LEU A 4 20.01 4.08 -18.03
N ARG A 5 18.97 4.45 -18.80
CA ARG A 5 17.85 5.27 -18.30
C ARG A 5 17.03 4.57 -17.22
N ILE A 6 16.85 3.25 -17.37
CA ILE A 6 16.17 2.43 -16.36
C ILE A 6 17.00 2.45 -15.07
N PHE A 7 18.29 2.09 -15.13
CA PHE A 7 19.15 2.07 -13.94
C PHE A 7 19.19 3.43 -13.21
N VAL A 8 19.28 4.54 -13.94
CA VAL A 8 19.21 5.89 -13.37
C VAL A 8 17.89 6.11 -12.64
N ALA A 9 16.75 5.78 -13.26
CA ALA A 9 15.43 5.95 -12.66
C ALA A 9 15.20 5.08 -11.40
N TRP A 10 15.85 3.92 -11.28
CA TRP A 10 15.83 3.12 -10.05
C TRP A 10 16.77 3.67 -8.97
N GLY A 11 17.84 4.38 -9.36
CA GLY A 11 18.79 5.02 -8.46
C GLY A 11 18.31 6.34 -7.83
N GLU A 12 17.25 6.96 -8.38
CA GLU A 12 16.65 8.20 -7.84
C GLU A 12 15.97 8.00 -6.47
N ARG A 13 15.64 6.76 -6.12
CA ARG A 13 14.93 6.41 -4.88
C ARG A 13 15.77 5.46 -4.02
N PRO A 14 15.66 5.55 -2.68
CA PRO A 14 16.10 4.48 -1.80
C PRO A 14 15.53 3.12 -2.21
N TRP A 15 16.30 2.05 -2.04
CA TRP A 15 15.91 0.69 -2.46
C TRP A 15 14.58 0.24 -1.86
N TRP A 16 14.26 0.64 -0.62
CA TRP A 16 13.01 0.26 0.04
C TRP A 16 11.79 0.93 -0.61
N MET A 17 11.92 2.15 -1.13
CA MET A 17 10.85 2.80 -1.88
C MET A 17 10.60 2.10 -3.20
N ASN A 18 11.65 1.59 -3.84
CA ASN A 18 11.50 0.78 -5.05
C ASN A 18 10.75 -0.52 -4.75
N LEU A 19 10.92 -1.12 -3.57
CA LEU A 19 10.12 -2.28 -3.14
C LEU A 19 8.64 -1.90 -2.99
N VAL A 20 8.33 -0.80 -2.32
CA VAL A 20 6.93 -0.33 -2.18
C VAL A 20 6.33 0.04 -3.54
N PHE A 21 7.12 0.66 -4.42
CA PHE A 21 6.70 0.98 -5.79
C PHE A 21 6.37 -0.28 -6.59
N CYS A 22 7.23 -1.30 -6.56
CA CYS A 22 6.96 -2.59 -7.19
C CYS A 22 5.69 -3.25 -6.63
N PHE A 23 5.48 -3.17 -5.32
CA PHE A 23 4.25 -3.65 -4.69
C PHE A 23 3.03 -2.90 -5.23
N CYS A 24 3.05 -1.57 -5.30
CA CYS A 24 1.96 -0.79 -5.89
C CYS A 24 1.71 -1.17 -7.35
N LEU A 25 2.75 -1.33 -8.18
CA LEU A 25 2.62 -1.76 -9.57
C LEU A 25 1.95 -3.14 -9.68
N PHE A 26 2.40 -4.10 -8.87
CA PHE A 26 1.83 -5.44 -8.85
C PHE A 26 0.34 -5.39 -8.45
N MET A 27 0.01 -4.65 -7.39
CA MET A 27 -1.37 -4.52 -6.95
C MET A 27 -2.26 -3.86 -8.01
N THR A 28 -1.80 -2.77 -8.63
CA THR A 28 -2.57 -2.02 -9.63
C THR A 28 -2.80 -2.80 -10.93
N PHE A 29 -1.78 -3.49 -11.45
CA PHE A 29 -1.84 -4.05 -12.80
C PHE A 29 -2.05 -5.56 -12.84
N VAL A 30 -1.86 -6.27 -11.72
CA VAL A 30 -1.95 -7.73 -11.67
C VAL A 30 -3.01 -8.17 -10.69
N TYR A 31 -2.83 -7.88 -9.39
CA TYR A 31 -3.70 -8.44 -8.35
C TYR A 31 -5.11 -7.88 -8.39
N MET A 32 -5.29 -6.56 -8.28
CA MET A 32 -6.63 -5.97 -8.22
C MET A 32 -7.45 -6.19 -9.50
N PRO A 33 -6.89 -6.16 -10.73
CA PRO A 33 -7.65 -6.56 -11.92
C PRO A 33 -8.14 -8.01 -11.87
N PHE A 34 -7.31 -8.94 -11.36
CA PHE A 34 -7.74 -10.31 -11.13
C PHE A 34 -8.86 -10.38 -10.07
N ASP A 35 -8.66 -9.70 -8.94
CA ASP A 35 -9.60 -9.61 -7.83
C ASP A 35 -10.97 -9.11 -8.31
N MET A 36 -11.00 -7.96 -8.99
CA MET A 36 -12.23 -7.33 -9.48
C MET A 36 -12.95 -8.12 -10.58
N LEU A 37 -12.22 -8.73 -11.51
CA LEU A 37 -12.81 -9.25 -12.76
C LEU A 37 -12.98 -10.77 -12.78
N TRP A 38 -12.16 -11.52 -12.05
CA TRP A 38 -12.12 -12.98 -12.12
C TRP A 38 -12.48 -13.69 -10.83
N LYS A 39 -12.18 -13.10 -9.67
CA LYS A 39 -12.44 -13.76 -8.39
C LYS A 39 -13.95 -13.81 -8.09
N PRO A 40 -14.47 -14.97 -7.64
CA PRO A 40 -15.88 -15.08 -7.27
C PRO A 40 -16.24 -14.21 -6.07
N VAL A 41 -17.40 -13.55 -6.13
CA VAL A 41 -17.92 -12.70 -5.04
C VAL A 41 -18.00 -13.45 -3.71
N SER A 42 -18.32 -14.73 -3.71
CA SER A 42 -18.39 -15.56 -2.50
C SER A 42 -17.06 -15.69 -1.75
N GLU A 43 -15.94 -15.46 -2.43
CA GLU A 43 -14.59 -15.53 -1.88
C GLU A 43 -14.03 -14.14 -1.59
N ASP A 44 -14.77 -13.06 -1.87
CA ASP A 44 -14.28 -11.71 -1.71
C ASP A 44 -14.22 -11.28 -0.25
N GLN A 45 -13.06 -10.73 0.09
CA GLN A 45 -12.70 -10.22 1.39
C GLN A 45 -11.87 -8.97 1.19
N GLU A 46 -12.27 -7.89 1.86
CA GLU A 46 -11.55 -6.63 1.84
C GLU A 46 -11.43 -6.10 3.25
N VAL A 47 -10.23 -5.68 3.65
CA VAL A 47 -9.99 -5.22 5.02
C VAL A 47 -9.88 -3.70 5.05
N TRP A 48 -10.78 -3.07 5.80
CA TRP A 48 -10.78 -1.64 6.03
C TRP A 48 -10.69 -1.34 7.52
N PHE A 49 -9.64 -0.63 7.94
CA PHE A 49 -9.42 -0.26 9.35
C PHE A 49 -9.41 -1.47 10.31
N GLY A 50 -9.06 -2.65 9.79
CA GLY A 50 -9.04 -3.92 10.53
C GLY A 50 -10.36 -4.67 10.55
N LEU A 51 -11.41 -4.14 9.92
CA LEU A 51 -12.68 -4.83 9.72
C LEU A 51 -12.68 -5.54 8.37
N THR A 52 -12.98 -6.83 8.37
CA THR A 52 -13.10 -7.63 7.15
C THR A 52 -14.52 -7.52 6.60
N LEU A 53 -14.66 -6.94 5.41
CA LEU A 53 -15.87 -6.99 4.59
C LEU A 53 -15.88 -8.29 3.80
N HIS A 54 -17.07 -8.76 3.44
CA HIS A 54 -17.25 -10.00 2.69
C HIS A 54 -18.20 -9.79 1.52
N GLY A 55 -18.05 -10.62 0.48
CA GLY A 55 -19.03 -10.67 -0.59
C GLY A 55 -19.11 -9.36 -1.39
N TRP A 56 -20.34 -8.91 -1.64
CA TRP A 56 -20.59 -7.68 -2.38
C TRP A 56 -20.09 -6.42 -1.66
N ASP A 57 -20.09 -6.40 -0.32
CA ASP A 57 -19.58 -5.27 0.43
C ASP A 57 -18.07 -5.11 0.23
N ALA A 58 -17.35 -6.24 0.17
CA ALA A 58 -15.94 -6.24 -0.23
C ALA A 58 -15.79 -5.77 -1.69
N LYS A 59 -16.56 -6.39 -2.61
CA LYS A 59 -16.52 -6.11 -4.05
C LYS A 59 -16.65 -4.63 -4.39
N LEU A 60 -17.58 -3.94 -3.74
CA LEU A 60 -17.85 -2.53 -3.99
C LEU A 60 -16.68 -1.62 -3.58
N THR A 61 -15.81 -2.10 -2.68
CA THR A 61 -14.65 -1.34 -2.20
C THR A 61 -13.35 -1.65 -2.95
N GLU A 62 -13.28 -2.74 -3.72
CA GLU A 62 -12.11 -3.09 -4.52
C GLU A 62 -11.69 -1.95 -5.50
N PRO A 63 -12.59 -1.25 -6.22
CA PRO A 63 -12.18 -0.14 -7.08
C PRO A 63 -11.48 0.99 -6.31
N LEU A 64 -11.86 1.21 -5.04
CA LEU A 64 -11.21 2.20 -4.19
C LEU A 64 -9.80 1.74 -3.79
N HIS A 65 -9.63 0.48 -3.39
CA HIS A 65 -8.29 -0.08 -3.14
C HIS A 65 -7.41 -0.04 -4.39
N TRP A 66 -7.96 -0.39 -5.55
CA TRP A 66 -7.24 -0.29 -6.82
C TRP A 66 -6.77 1.15 -7.10
N PHE A 67 -7.63 2.13 -6.87
CA PHE A 67 -7.28 3.54 -7.02
C PHE A 67 -6.15 3.96 -6.07
N ILE A 68 -6.18 3.52 -4.81
CA ILE A 68 -5.11 3.80 -3.84
C ILE A 68 -3.78 3.22 -4.30
N TYR A 69 -3.74 1.96 -4.75
CA TYR A 69 -2.52 1.36 -5.29
C TYR A 69 -2.04 2.08 -6.56
N GLY A 70 -2.96 2.47 -7.46
CA GLY A 70 -2.65 3.22 -8.67
C GLY A 70 -2.06 4.60 -8.37
N ALA A 71 -2.62 5.30 -7.39
CA ALA A 71 -2.05 6.52 -6.86
C ALA A 71 -0.66 6.25 -6.28
N GLY A 72 -0.48 5.21 -5.46
CA GLY A 72 0.84 4.82 -4.95
C GLY A 72 1.87 4.58 -6.05
N ALA A 73 1.51 3.82 -7.08
CA ALA A 73 2.37 3.55 -8.23
C ALA A 73 2.78 4.85 -8.95
N TYR A 74 1.83 5.71 -9.27
CA TYR A 74 2.11 6.99 -9.94
C TYR A 74 2.90 7.97 -9.04
N GLY A 75 2.57 8.02 -7.75
CA GLY A 75 3.20 8.85 -6.74
C GLY A 75 4.68 8.51 -6.57
N PHE A 76 5.02 7.23 -6.40
CA PHE A 76 6.42 6.79 -6.34
C PHE A 76 7.15 6.91 -7.67
N TRP A 77 6.49 6.61 -8.80
CA TRP A 77 7.13 6.72 -10.12
C TRP A 77 7.57 8.15 -10.41
N ARG A 78 6.69 9.13 -10.14
CA ARG A 78 6.95 10.55 -10.43
C ARG A 78 7.45 11.34 -9.23
N MET A 79 7.75 10.67 -8.11
CA MET A 79 8.17 11.28 -6.85
C MET A 79 7.31 12.47 -6.46
N ARG A 80 5.99 12.33 -6.58
CA ARG A 80 5.08 13.47 -6.44
C ARG A 80 5.09 14.01 -5.01
N PRO A 81 5.00 15.34 -4.83
CA PRO A 81 5.05 15.95 -3.50
C PRO A 81 3.93 15.49 -2.60
N TRP A 82 2.71 15.26 -3.12
CA TRP A 82 1.58 14.76 -2.33
C TRP A 82 1.78 13.34 -1.80
N MET A 83 2.72 12.55 -2.34
CA MET A 83 3.02 11.22 -1.80
C MET A 83 3.55 11.30 -0.36
N TRP A 84 4.13 12.44 0.00
CA TRP A 84 4.24 12.88 1.38
C TRP A 84 3.18 13.96 1.69
N PRO A 85 2.35 13.82 2.73
CA PRO A 85 2.40 12.80 3.76
C PRO A 85 1.52 11.57 3.46
N TRP A 86 0.77 11.55 2.35
CA TRP A 86 -0.33 10.60 2.17
C TRP A 86 0.11 9.13 2.14
N GLY A 87 1.31 8.81 1.63
CA GLY A 87 1.88 7.46 1.72
C GLY A 87 2.10 7.02 3.17
N ALA A 88 2.59 7.92 4.03
CA ALA A 88 2.76 7.65 5.45
C ALA A 88 1.41 7.51 6.18
N VAL A 89 0.43 8.34 5.82
CA VAL A 89 -0.93 8.25 6.38
C VAL A 89 -1.56 6.90 6.03
N TYR A 90 -1.49 6.47 4.77
CA TYR A 90 -2.01 5.17 4.36
C TYR A 90 -1.29 4.01 5.05
N ALA A 91 0.05 4.03 5.09
CA ALA A 91 0.82 3.01 5.81
C ALA A 91 0.48 2.97 7.32
N SER A 92 0.23 4.12 7.94
CA SER A 92 -0.20 4.19 9.34
C SER A 92 -1.57 3.56 9.54
N GLN A 93 -2.49 3.77 8.60
CA GLN A 93 -3.82 3.15 8.60
C GLN A 93 -3.71 1.62 8.45
N VAL A 94 -2.80 1.11 7.62
CA VAL A 94 -2.52 -0.33 7.51
C VAL A 94 -1.99 -0.89 8.83
N ALA A 95 -1.05 -0.18 9.48
CA ALA A 95 -0.53 -0.60 10.78
C ALA A 95 -1.62 -0.72 11.84
N VAL A 96 -2.50 0.29 11.94
CA VAL A 96 -3.66 0.27 12.84
C VAL A 96 -4.63 -0.84 12.46
N SER A 97 -4.88 -1.06 11.18
CA SER A 97 -5.77 -2.13 10.70
C SER A 97 -5.29 -3.50 11.15
N MET A 98 -3.97 -3.76 11.06
CA MET A 98 -3.38 -5.02 11.48
C MET A 98 -3.49 -5.26 12.99
N PHE A 99 -3.39 -4.20 13.79
CA PHE A 99 -3.66 -4.28 15.22
C PHE A 99 -5.13 -4.62 15.49
N VAL A 100 -6.06 -3.83 14.94
CA VAL A 100 -7.50 -3.96 15.17
C VAL A 100 -8.00 -5.33 14.73
N TRP A 101 -7.59 -5.80 13.57
CA TRP A 101 -7.98 -7.12 13.05
C TRP A 101 -7.56 -8.25 14.02
N ASN A 102 -6.31 -8.25 14.48
CA ASN A 102 -5.84 -9.25 15.45
C ASN A 102 -6.56 -9.15 16.80
N VAL A 103 -6.95 -7.95 17.25
CA VAL A 103 -7.73 -7.78 18.49
C VAL A 103 -9.12 -8.41 18.34
N ILE A 104 -9.77 -8.21 17.19
CA ILE A 104 -11.09 -8.81 16.88
C ILE A 104 -10.99 -10.34 16.86
N GLU A 105 -9.89 -10.88 16.31
CA GLU A 105 -9.59 -12.32 16.31
C GLU A 105 -9.15 -12.87 17.69
N GLY A 106 -9.14 -12.05 18.74
CA GLY A 106 -8.77 -12.48 20.10
C GLY A 106 -7.27 -12.67 20.33
N LEU A 107 -6.43 -12.11 19.45
CA LEU A 107 -4.98 -12.26 19.42
C LEU A 107 -4.23 -10.91 19.62
N PRO A 108 -4.50 -10.13 20.70
CA PRO A 108 -3.98 -8.77 20.85
C PRO A 108 -2.45 -8.67 20.89
N ALA A 109 -1.76 -9.68 21.43
CA ALA A 109 -0.30 -9.73 21.44
C ALA A 109 0.29 -9.81 20.02
N TYR A 110 -0.31 -10.61 19.14
CA TYR A 110 0.08 -10.66 17.72
C TYR A 110 -0.26 -9.36 16.99
N GLY A 111 -1.35 -8.70 17.39
CA GLY A 111 -1.68 -7.36 16.93
C GLY A 111 -0.58 -6.34 17.21
N LEU A 112 0.05 -6.36 18.39
CA LEU A 112 1.16 -5.45 18.70
C LEU A 112 2.38 -5.72 17.82
N VAL A 113 2.66 -6.99 17.54
CA VAL A 113 3.77 -7.39 16.65
C VAL A 113 3.50 -6.91 15.22
N SER A 114 2.32 -7.17 14.68
CA SER A 114 1.96 -6.75 13.32
C SER A 114 1.93 -5.22 13.20
N PHE A 115 1.38 -4.51 14.18
CA PHE A 115 1.43 -3.05 14.27
C PHE A 115 2.88 -2.55 14.19
N ALA A 116 3.78 -3.07 15.02
CA ALA A 116 5.17 -2.64 15.06
C ALA A 116 5.88 -2.86 13.71
N VAL A 117 5.61 -4.00 13.05
CA VAL A 117 6.15 -4.30 11.72
C VAL A 117 5.67 -3.28 10.68
N PHE A 118 4.37 -3.00 10.62
CA PHE A 118 3.82 -2.04 9.65
C PHE A 118 4.08 -0.57 10.01
N MET A 119 4.46 -0.27 11.26
CA MET A 119 4.98 1.04 11.62
C MET A 119 6.36 1.34 11.03
N VAL A 120 7.14 0.33 10.63
CA VAL A 120 8.44 0.53 9.96
C VAL A 120 8.28 1.31 8.64
N PRO A 121 7.49 0.85 7.64
CA PRO A 121 7.30 1.62 6.41
C PRO A 121 6.59 2.96 6.68
N THR A 122 5.68 3.03 7.66
CA THR A 122 5.05 4.30 8.08
C THR A 122 6.09 5.33 8.49
N TYR A 123 7.00 4.96 9.38
CA TYR A 123 8.06 5.84 9.87
C TYR A 123 9.02 6.24 8.73
N LEU A 124 9.44 5.28 7.89
CA LEU A 124 10.32 5.56 6.76
C LEU A 124 9.68 6.54 5.76
N LEU A 125 8.40 6.35 5.41
CA LEU A 125 7.66 7.25 4.52
C LEU A 125 7.46 8.63 5.14
N TYR A 126 7.22 8.71 6.44
CA TYR A 126 7.08 9.99 7.13
C TYR A 126 8.39 10.79 7.12
N ARG A 127 9.53 10.10 7.32
CA ARG A 127 10.86 10.71 7.33
C ARG A 127 11.40 11.02 5.94
N SER A 128 10.81 10.48 4.88
CA SER A 128 11.31 10.64 3.51
C SER A 128 10.76 11.86 2.78
N ARG A 129 10.29 12.89 3.49
CA ARG A 129 9.78 14.16 2.92
C ARG A 129 10.71 14.73 1.84
N GLU A 130 12.02 14.75 2.13
CA GLU A 130 13.03 15.32 1.24
C GLU A 130 13.07 14.68 -0.15
N HIS A 131 12.69 13.40 -0.26
CA HIS A 131 12.64 12.71 -1.55
C HIS A 131 11.43 13.11 -2.41
N PHE A 132 10.36 13.65 -1.81
CA PHE A 132 9.12 14.03 -2.51
C PHE A 132 9.00 15.54 -2.74
N CYS A 133 9.83 16.36 -2.08
CA CYS A 133 9.78 17.82 -2.16
C CYS A 133 10.81 18.45 -3.11
N LEU A 134 11.43 17.67 -4.01
CA LEU A 134 12.34 18.22 -5.01
C LEU A 134 11.54 18.55 -6.28
N ASP A 135 11.45 19.84 -6.58
CA ASP A 135 10.93 20.39 -7.84
C ASP A 135 11.89 20.12 -9.01
#